data_AF-A0A1M4YPE0-F1
#
_entry.id   AF-A0A1M4YPE0-F1
#
_cell.length_a   1.000
_cell.length_b   1.000
_cell.length_c   1.000
_cell.angle_alpha   90.00
_cell.angle_beta   90.00
_cell.angle_gamma   90.00
#
_symmetry.space_group_name_H-M   'P 1'
#
loop_
_entity.id
_entity.type
_entity.pdbx_description
1 polymer ?
#
loop_
_entity_poly.entity_id
_entity_poly.type
_entity_poly.pdbx_seq_one_letter_code
_entity_poly.pdbx_strand_id
1 'polypeptide(L)'
;MKEIVDKVGGLDVHRDTVVACTRVREPDGMVTLSKETFATTRKGLEDLAQFLTDAGVSTVVMEATGVYWKPVYYALEGLFDKLWLCNAQRVKNVPGRKTDLADAEWLADVAAHGMVRPSFVPPPEIRELRELTRYRKTQVDARAREIQRL
;
A
#
# COMPACT_ATOMS: atom_id res chain seq x y z
N MET A 1 -8.46 5.77 -22.28
CA MET A 1 -7.81 6.63 -21.26
C MET A 1 -6.30 6.52 -21.49
N LYS A 2 -5.51 7.58 -21.36
CA LYS A 2 -4.06 7.53 -21.65
C LYS A 2 -3.34 6.88 -20.48
N GLU A 3 -2.63 5.78 -20.73
CA GLU A 3 -1.83 5.08 -19.73
C GLU A 3 -0.51 5.83 -19.48
N ILE A 4 -0.10 5.91 -18.22
CA ILE A 4 1.05 6.70 -17.77
C ILE A 4 2.14 5.79 -17.18
N VAL A 5 1.77 4.61 -16.68
CA VAL A 5 2.69 3.61 -16.12
C VAL A 5 2.29 2.22 -16.61
N ASP A 6 3.21 1.53 -17.29
CA ASP A 6 2.94 0.24 -17.93
C ASP A 6 2.95 -0.97 -16.96
N LYS A 7 3.66 -0.88 -15.82
CA LYS A 7 3.83 -2.01 -14.87
C LYS A 7 3.55 -1.59 -13.43
N VAL A 8 2.38 -1.95 -12.93
CA VAL A 8 1.86 -1.49 -11.63
C VAL A 8 1.45 -2.66 -10.75
N GLY A 9 1.77 -2.59 -9.46
CA GLY A 9 1.27 -3.50 -8.43
C GLY A 9 0.30 -2.77 -7.51
N GLY A 10 -0.95 -3.22 -7.44
CA GLY A 10 -1.94 -2.73 -6.48
C GLY A 10 -2.03 -3.67 -5.28
N LEU A 11 -2.00 -3.11 -4.06
CA LEU A 11 -2.07 -3.85 -2.80
C LEU A 11 -3.28 -3.41 -1.97
N ASP A 12 -4.13 -4.37 -1.62
CA ASP A 12 -5.16 -4.20 -0.60
C ASP A 12 -4.67 -4.83 0.71
N VAL A 13 -4.41 -3.99 1.70
CA VAL A 13 -3.75 -4.39 2.95
C VAL A 13 -4.78 -4.55 4.07
N HIS A 14 -4.82 -5.75 4.64
CA HIS A 14 -5.56 -6.09 5.85
C HIS A 14 -4.60 -6.37 7.00
N ARG A 15 -5.15 -6.73 8.18
CA ARG A 15 -4.34 -7.02 9.37
C ARG A 15 -3.38 -8.19 9.14
N ASP A 16 -3.92 -9.31 8.67
CA ASP A 16 -3.20 -10.60 8.62
C ASP A 16 -2.80 -10.99 7.19
N THR A 17 -3.34 -10.28 6.19
CA THR A 17 -3.16 -10.60 4.77
C THR A 17 -2.98 -9.34 3.91
N VAL A 18 -2.36 -9.53 2.75
CA VAL A 18 -2.27 -8.55 1.66
C VAL A 18 -2.72 -9.23 0.37
N VAL A 19 -3.72 -8.68 -0.29
CA VAL A 19 -4.09 -9.09 -1.65
C VAL A 19 -3.31 -8.22 -2.62
N ALA A 20 -2.50 -8.86 -3.47
CA ALA A 20 -1.71 -8.18 -4.48
C ALA A 20 -2.30 -8.44 -5.87
N CYS A 21 -2.29 -7.43 -6.72
CA CYS A 21 -2.60 -7.54 -8.13
C CYS A 21 -1.51 -6.85 -8.95
N THR A 22 -0.87 -7.58 -9.86
CA THR A 22 0.02 -6.99 -10.87
C THR A 22 -0.79 -6.68 -12.11
N ARG A 23 -0.52 -5.51 -12.70
CA ARG A 23 -1.05 -5.06 -13.98
C ARG A 23 0.14 -4.71 -14.86
N VAL A 24 0.44 -5.58 -15.82
CA VAL A 24 1.58 -5.47 -16.72
C VAL A 24 1.08 -5.30 -18.13
N ARG A 25 1.46 -4.19 -18.77
CA ARG A 25 1.21 -3.96 -20.18
C ARG A 25 2.36 -4.51 -21.00
N GLU A 26 2.04 -5.48 -21.85
CA GLU A 26 2.98 -6.15 -22.74
C GLU A 26 3.29 -5.30 -23.98
N PRO A 27 4.38 -5.57 -24.71
CA PRO A 27 4.76 -4.80 -25.91
C PRO A 27 3.72 -4.81 -27.03
N ASP A 28 2.86 -5.83 -27.09
CA ASP A 28 1.74 -5.94 -28.03
C ASP A 28 0.53 -5.09 -27.62
N GLY A 29 0.59 -4.44 -26.45
CA GLY A 29 -0.45 -3.61 -25.87
C GLY A 29 -1.49 -4.39 -25.04
N MET A 30 -1.36 -5.72 -24.92
CA MET A 30 -2.21 -6.51 -24.05
C MET A 30 -1.88 -6.23 -22.58
N VAL A 31 -2.90 -6.25 -21.72
CA VAL A 31 -2.72 -6.10 -20.27
C VAL A 31 -2.91 -7.46 -19.62
N THR A 32 -1.88 -7.89 -18.90
CA THR A 32 -1.90 -9.11 -18.09
C THR A 32 -2.12 -8.75 -16.64
N LEU A 33 -3.05 -9.48 -16.01
CA LEU A 33 -3.36 -9.36 -14.60
C LEU A 33 -2.98 -10.65 -13.88
N SER A 34 -2.29 -10.55 -12.75
CA SER A 34 -2.06 -11.68 -11.84
C SER A 34 -2.41 -11.26 -10.43
N LYS A 35 -3.04 -12.16 -9.67
CA LYS A 35 -3.58 -11.87 -8.35
C LYS A 35 -3.22 -12.97 -7.39
N GLU A 36 -2.68 -12.60 -6.24
CA GLU A 36 -2.27 -13.53 -5.20
C GLU A 36 -2.47 -12.91 -3.82
N THR A 37 -2.67 -13.76 -2.80
CA THR A 37 -2.83 -13.33 -1.40
C THR A 37 -1.66 -13.80 -0.58
N PHE A 38 -1.06 -12.87 0.16
CA PHE A 38 0.10 -13.13 1.02
C PHE A 38 -0.26 -12.86 2.48
N ALA A 39 0.45 -13.52 3.40
CA ALA A 39 0.36 -13.21 4.82
C ALA A 39 1.21 -11.98 5.18
N THR A 40 0.80 -11.19 6.18
CA THR A 40 1.61 -10.08 6.72
C THR A 40 2.72 -10.53 7.67
N THR A 41 3.22 -11.75 7.48
CA THR A 41 4.39 -12.30 8.18
C THR A 41 5.67 -11.96 7.42
N ARG A 42 6.83 -12.08 8.07
CA ARG A 42 8.13 -11.85 7.41
C ARG A 42 8.25 -12.62 6.08
N LYS A 43 7.97 -13.92 6.11
CA LYS A 43 8.04 -14.77 4.91
C LYS A 43 7.00 -14.39 3.87
N GLY A 44 5.76 -14.13 4.27
CA GLY A 44 4.71 -13.70 3.35
C GLY A 44 5.02 -12.36 2.66
N LEU A 45 5.67 -11.42 3.35
CA LEU A 45 6.10 -10.16 2.76
C LEU A 45 7.33 -10.31 1.84
N GLU A 46 8.23 -11.26 2.13
CA GLU A 46 9.30 -11.65 1.20
C GLU A 46 8.71 -12.24 -0.09
N ASP A 47 7.73 -13.14 0.04
CA ASP A 47 7.06 -13.76 -1.11
C ASP A 47 6.27 -12.73 -1.93
N LEU A 48 5.61 -11.77 -1.26
CA LEU A 48 4.97 -10.62 -1.91
C LEU A 48 5.98 -9.78 -2.72
N ALA A 49 7.14 -9.47 -2.12
CA ALA A 49 8.18 -8.68 -2.80
C ALA A 49 8.70 -9.42 -4.03
N GLN A 50 8.91 -10.73 -3.92
CA GLN A 50 9.34 -11.57 -5.04
C GLN A 50 8.29 -11.59 -6.16
N PHE A 51 7.02 -11.81 -5.82
CA PHE A 51 5.90 -11.79 -6.77
C PHE A 51 5.84 -10.48 -7.59
N LEU A 52 5.99 -9.33 -6.92
CA LEU A 52 6.00 -8.03 -7.59
C LEU A 52 7.25 -7.82 -8.46
N THR A 53 8.40 -8.30 -7.99
CA THR A 53 9.70 -8.19 -8.70
C THR A 53 9.71 -9.06 -9.95
N ASP A 54 9.21 -10.29 -9.86
CA ASP A 54 9.14 -11.24 -10.98
C ASP A 54 8.22 -10.74 -12.09
N ALA A 55 7.15 -10.04 -11.73
CA ALA A 55 6.27 -9.36 -12.67
C ALA A 55 6.89 -8.07 -13.28
N GLY A 56 8.08 -7.66 -12.81
CA GLY A 56 8.76 -6.45 -13.26
C GLY A 56 8.00 -5.16 -12.93
N VAL A 57 7.24 -5.15 -11.84
CA VAL A 57 6.50 -3.96 -11.39
C VAL A 57 7.48 -2.83 -11.09
N SER A 58 7.22 -1.62 -11.60
CA SER A 58 8.01 -0.43 -11.27
C SER A 58 7.32 0.46 -10.24
N THR A 59 5.98 0.45 -10.22
CA THR A 59 5.18 1.26 -9.30
C THR A 59 4.27 0.37 -8.47
N VAL A 60 4.49 0.35 -7.15
CA VAL A 60 3.63 -0.33 -6.19
C VAL A 60 2.75 0.70 -5.50
N VAL A 61 1.46 0.43 -5.43
CA VAL A 61 0.46 1.30 -4.82
C VAL A 61 -0.33 0.50 -3.81
N MET A 62 -0.45 1.00 -2.59
CA MET A 62 -1.19 0.35 -1.53
C MET A 62 -2.24 1.26 -0.91
N GLU A 63 -3.36 0.67 -0.55
CA GLU A 63 -4.33 1.25 0.37
C GLU A 63 -4.31 0.46 1.68
N ALA A 64 -4.45 1.15 2.81
CA ALA A 64 -4.82 0.48 4.04
C ALA A 64 -5.72 1.37 4.90
N THR A 65 -6.61 0.73 5.65
CA THR A 65 -7.30 1.33 6.77
C THR A 65 -6.49 1.15 8.05
N GLY A 66 -6.13 2.26 8.69
CA GLY A 66 -5.38 2.23 9.97
C GLY A 66 -3.86 2.12 9.81
N VAL A 67 -3.22 1.32 10.66
CA VAL A 67 -1.75 1.23 10.76
C VAL A 67 -1.13 0.06 9.98
N TYR A 68 -1.95 -0.83 9.42
CA TYR A 68 -1.48 -2.08 8.81
C TYR A 68 -0.67 -1.91 7.53
N TRP A 69 -0.74 -0.74 6.86
CA TRP A 69 0.17 -0.43 5.75
C TRP A 69 1.63 -0.40 6.16
N LYS A 70 1.96 -0.07 7.41
CA LYS A 70 3.35 0.13 7.85
C LYS A 70 4.25 -1.09 7.59
N PRO A 71 3.93 -2.31 8.09
CA PRO A 71 4.78 -3.47 7.85
C PRO A 71 4.95 -3.78 6.36
N VAL A 72 3.88 -3.65 5.57
CA VAL A 72 3.93 -3.88 4.12
C VAL A 72 4.80 -2.82 3.42
N TYR A 73 4.59 -1.55 3.74
CA TYR A 73 5.35 -0.45 3.16
C TYR A 73 6.83 -0.56 3.50
N TYR A 74 7.18 -0.82 4.76
CA TYR A 74 8.58 -0.91 5.18
C TYR A 74 9.28 -2.13 4.58
N ALA A 75 8.56 -3.24 4.35
CA ALA A 75 9.13 -4.41 3.68
C ALA A 75 9.46 -4.18 2.19
N LEU A 76 8.75 -3.25 1.54
CA LEU A 76 8.91 -2.95 0.11
C LEU A 76 9.71 -1.67 -0.15
N GLU A 77 10.02 -0.90 0.89
CA GLU A 77 10.71 0.39 0.77
C GLU A 77 12.13 0.19 0.23
N GLY A 78 12.44 0.87 -0.88
CA GLY A 78 13.73 0.75 -1.57
C GLY A 78 13.84 -0.41 -2.57
N LEU A 79 12.80 -1.25 -2.71
CA LEU A 79 12.79 -2.34 -3.69
C LEU A 79 12.21 -1.95 -5.06
N PHE A 80 11.42 -0.88 -5.12
CA PHE A 80 10.72 -0.43 -6.34
C PHE A 80 10.97 1.06 -6.59
N ASP A 81 10.92 1.48 -7.87
CA ASP A 81 11.12 2.89 -8.26
C ASP A 81 10.13 3.82 -7.55
N LYS A 82 8.88 3.35 -7.39
CA LYS A 82 7.81 4.12 -6.76
C LYS A 82 7.00 3.23 -5.82
N LEU A 83 6.94 3.62 -4.55
CA LEU A 83 6.11 3.00 -3.53
C LEU A 83 5.12 4.02 -2.96
N TRP A 84 3.85 3.88 -3.32
CA TRP A 84 2.81 4.86 -3.03
C TRP A 84 1.84 4.34 -1.98
N LEU A 85 1.68 5.11 -0.90
CA LEU A 85 0.56 4.95 0.02
C LEU A 85 -0.59 5.86 -0.43
N CYS A 86 -1.73 5.31 -0.81
CA CYS A 86 -2.88 6.08 -1.25
C CYS A 86 -3.96 6.21 -0.17
N ASN A 87 -4.69 7.31 -0.21
CA ASN A 87 -5.83 7.52 0.68
C ASN A 87 -7.05 6.73 0.16
N ALA A 88 -7.54 5.79 0.96
CA ALA A 88 -8.71 4.95 0.72
C ALA A 88 -9.94 5.69 0.19
N GLN A 89 -10.30 6.80 0.84
CA GLN A 89 -11.48 7.58 0.47
C GLN A 89 -11.34 8.18 -0.91
N ARG A 90 -10.13 8.58 -1.30
CA ARG A 90 -9.87 9.12 -2.64
C ARG A 90 -9.95 8.04 -3.71
N VAL A 91 -9.35 6.87 -3.48
CA VAL A 91 -9.38 5.73 -4.42
C VAL A 91 -10.83 5.26 -4.68
N LYS A 92 -11.65 5.19 -3.62
CA LYS A 92 -13.05 4.76 -3.71
C LYS A 92 -13.94 5.72 -4.50
N ASN A 93 -13.58 7.00 -4.52
CA ASN A 93 -14.34 8.05 -5.20
C ASN A 93 -13.87 8.30 -6.65
N VAL A 94 -12.92 7.52 -7.17
CA VAL A 94 -12.50 7.62 -8.57
C VAL A 94 -13.66 7.15 -9.47
N PRO A 95 -14.15 7.97 -10.42
CA PRO A 95 -15.22 7.59 -11.33
C PRO A 95 -14.85 6.39 -12.21
N GLY A 96 -15.85 5.59 -12.60
CA GLY A 96 -15.64 4.45 -13.49
C GLY A 96 -15.21 3.17 -12.77
N ARG A 97 -15.25 3.15 -11.43
CA ARG A 97 -15.07 1.92 -10.65
C ARG A 97 -16.11 0.89 -11.04
N LYS A 98 -15.65 -0.26 -11.54
CA LYS A 98 -16.52 -1.41 -11.76
C LYS A 98 -16.67 -2.21 -10.46
N THR A 99 -17.87 -2.69 -10.19
CA THR A 99 -18.21 -3.40 -8.95
C THR A 99 -17.63 -4.81 -8.84
N ASP A 100 -17.23 -5.40 -9.97
CA ASP A 100 -16.67 -6.74 -10.11
C ASP A 100 -15.14 -6.79 -9.95
N LEU A 101 -14.46 -5.64 -9.93
CA LEU A 101 -13.02 -5.58 -9.72
C LEU A 101 -12.67 -5.69 -8.23
N ALA A 102 -11.67 -6.52 -7.93
CA ALA A 102 -11.09 -6.55 -6.59
C ALA A 102 -10.40 -5.23 -6.27
N ASP A 103 -10.35 -4.84 -4.99
CA ASP A 103 -9.78 -3.56 -4.54
C ASP A 103 -8.32 -3.37 -5.01
N ALA A 104 -7.49 -4.43 -4.93
CA ALA A 104 -6.12 -4.43 -5.41
C ALA A 104 -6.00 -4.19 -6.93
N GLU A 105 -6.91 -4.76 -7.72
CA GLU A 105 -6.93 -4.62 -9.18
C GLU A 105 -7.40 -3.23 -9.60
N TRP A 106 -8.46 -2.73 -8.96
CA TRP A 106 -8.93 -1.37 -9.13
C TRP A 106 -7.81 -0.37 -8.81
N LEU A 107 -7.08 -0.58 -7.72
CA LEU A 107 -5.99 0.28 -7.31
C LEU A 107 -4.84 0.32 -8.33
N ALA A 108 -4.48 -0.84 -8.90
CA ALA A 108 -3.47 -0.92 -9.95
C ALA A 108 -3.91 -0.16 -11.22
N ASP A 109 -5.18 -0.31 -11.62
CA ASP A 109 -5.70 0.34 -12.82
C ASP A 109 -5.78 1.86 -12.69
N VAL A 110 -6.31 2.38 -11.58
CA VAL A 110 -6.38 3.83 -11.37
C VAL A 110 -5.00 4.47 -11.26
N ALA A 111 -4.01 3.73 -10.74
CA ALA A 111 -2.63 4.17 -10.68
C ALA A 111 -1.94 4.17 -12.05
N ALA A 112 -2.16 3.14 -12.88
CA ALA A 112 -1.65 3.06 -14.25
C ALA A 112 -2.10 4.26 -15.10
N HIS A 113 -3.30 4.78 -14.81
CA HIS A 113 -3.88 5.95 -15.48
C HIS A 113 -3.61 7.29 -14.75
N GLY A 114 -2.84 7.31 -13.67
CA GLY A 114 -2.50 8.52 -12.91
C GLY A 114 -3.68 9.19 -12.21
N MET A 115 -4.75 8.44 -11.92
CA MET A 115 -5.96 8.96 -11.27
C MET A 115 -5.85 9.00 -9.74
N VAL A 116 -4.74 8.52 -9.17
CA VAL A 116 -4.45 8.56 -7.73
C VAL A 116 -3.16 9.33 -7.46
N ARG A 117 -3.08 9.90 -6.25
CA ARG A 117 -1.90 10.63 -5.77
C ARG A 117 -1.34 9.97 -4.52
N PRO A 118 -0.01 9.82 -4.39
CA PRO A 118 0.60 9.33 -3.17
C PRO A 118 0.35 10.29 -2.00
N SER A 119 0.10 9.71 -0.84
CA SER A 119 0.15 10.38 0.46
C SER A 119 1.60 10.51 0.89
N PHE A 120 1.90 11.54 1.67
CA PHE A 120 3.23 11.72 2.21
C PHE A 120 3.54 10.68 3.30
N VAL A 121 4.56 9.86 3.06
CA VAL A 121 5.18 9.00 4.07
C VAL A 121 6.50 9.65 4.46
N PRO A 122 6.71 10.04 5.74
CA PRO A 122 7.98 10.65 6.14
C PRO A 122 9.17 9.68 5.98
N PRO A 123 10.40 10.20 5.82
CA PRO A 123 11.62 9.38 5.86
C PRO A 123 11.76 8.59 7.17
N PRO A 124 12.50 7.46 7.17
CA PRO A 124 12.66 6.59 8.33
C PRO A 124 13.00 7.32 9.64
N GLU A 125 14.00 8.20 9.62
CA GLU A 125 14.44 9.00 10.77
C GLU A 125 13.32 9.84 11.38
N ILE A 126 12.48 10.44 10.53
CA ILE A 126 11.34 11.24 10.97
C ILE A 126 10.21 10.33 11.51
N ARG A 127 10.05 9.12 10.96
CA ARG A 127 9.06 8.17 11.46
C ARG A 127 9.41 7.67 12.85
N GLU A 128 10.67 7.34 13.10
CA GLU A 128 11.17 6.91 14.41
C GLU A 128 10.94 7.99 15.48
N LEU A 129 11.31 9.24 15.19
CA LEU A 129 11.06 10.37 16.10
C LEU A 129 9.57 10.57 16.38
N ARG A 130 8.72 10.42 15.36
CA ARG A 130 7.26 10.52 15.51
C ARG A 130 6.70 9.38 16.35
N GLU A 131 7.21 8.16 16.23
CA GLU A 131 6.77 7.03 17.04
C GLU A 131 7.13 7.23 18.51
N LEU A 132 8.37 7.64 18.81
CA LEU A 132 8.82 7.91 20.18
C LEU A 132 7.98 9.03 20.85
N THR A 133 7.79 10.14 20.15
CA THR A 133 7.04 11.29 20.69
C THR A 133 5.56 10.98 20.89
N ARG A 134 4.94 10.24 19.96
CA ARG A 134 3.56 9.76 20.10
C ARG A 134 3.43 8.78 21.26
N TYR A 135 4.37 7.84 21.39
CA TYR A 135 4.36 6.88 22.49
C TYR A 135 4.48 7.57 23.85
N ARG A 136 5.42 8.53 23.99
CA ARG A 136 5.52 9.35 25.20
C ARG A 136 4.20 10.03 25.54
N LYS A 137 3.52 10.64 24.56
CA LYS A 137 2.20 11.26 24.78
C LYS A 137 1.18 10.24 25.27
N THR A 138 1.10 9.07 24.63
CA THR A 138 0.23 7.98 25.07
C THR A 138 0.48 7.58 26.53
N GLN A 139 1.75 7.49 26.95
CA GLN A 139 2.12 7.17 28.33
C GLN A 139 1.75 8.29 29.32
N VAL A 140 1.96 9.56 28.95
CA VAL A 140 1.55 10.72 29.76
C VAL A 140 0.04 10.73 29.96
N ASP A 141 -0.73 10.54 28.89
CA ASP A 141 -2.19 10.51 28.95
C ASP A 141 -2.68 9.30 29.77
N ALA A 142 -2.00 8.15 29.67
CA ALA A 142 -2.31 6.97 30.47
C ALA A 142 -2.07 7.21 31.97
N ARG A 143 -0.94 7.83 32.33
CA ARG A 143 -0.64 8.23 33.71
C ARG A 143 -1.70 9.19 34.26
N ALA A 144 -2.09 10.19 33.48
CA ALA A 144 -3.11 11.16 33.90
C ALA A 144 -4.47 10.49 34.15
N ARG A 145 -4.90 9.59 33.26
CA ARG A 145 -6.14 8.80 33.44
C ARG A 145 -6.10 7.94 34.70
N GLU A 146 -4.94 7.36 35.02
CA GLU A 146 -4.80 6.52 36.20
C GLU A 146 -4.86 7.34 37.49
N ILE A 147 -4.22 8.52 37.53
CA ILE A 147 -4.32 9.44 38.67
C ILE A 147 -5.78 9.84 38.94
N GLN A 148 -6.59 10.05 37.90
CA GLN A 148 -8.01 10.42 38.05
C GLN A 148 -8.91 9.27 38.54
N ARG A 149 -8.43 8.03 38.52
CA ARG A 149 -9.19 6.86 38.99
C ARG A 149 -8.97 6.56 40.47
N LEU A 150 -7.87 7.05 41.05
CA LEU A 150 -7.55 6.97 42.47
C LEU A 150 -8.30 8.05 43.26
#